data_AF-A0A9E0VHT6-F1
#
_entry.id   AF-A0A9E0VHT6-F1
#
_cell.length_a   1.000
_cell.length_b   1.000
_cell.length_c   1.000
_cell.angle_alpha   90.00
_cell.angle_beta   90.00
_cell.angle_gamma   90.00
#
_symmetry.space_group_name_H-M   'P 1'
#
loop_
_entity.id
_entity.type
_entity.pdbx_description
1 polymer ?
#
loop_
_entity_poly.entity_id
_entity_poly.type
_entity_poly.pdbx_seq_one_letter_code
_entity_poly.pdbx_strand_id
1 'polypeptide(L)'
;MRELELEKENITESGASPKKKFWRRQFQPAATTAQITFDWILGVVLPVACFVFDPIIFKTDGPAGALFGTFKPFAYLLSFVSVMAMAAWLIWGPRLKRLSAVLAGLFFTGSLVSLVVGLVLLPFSLIGLIIFIGIFGFTPFFCAFIYLRNGLRALAAANLALDRIVLAYAVALSALTSAVVPAVVNIEIYHSLEKVRNGDAEDVRAEAFKLRLAAPLVDPGQVRRVYLLTSGGTTAGAEKKRAVDELYQALAGRDSEMKVHRTAD
;
A
#
# COMPACT_ATOMS: atom_id res chain seq x y z
N MET A 1 -21.93 63.84 -21.07
CA MET A 1 -20.49 63.50 -21.09
C MET A 1 -19.92 63.24 -19.71
N ARG A 2 -20.12 64.11 -18.69
CA ARG A 2 -19.64 63.86 -17.31
C ARG A 2 -20.16 62.59 -16.64
N GLU A 3 -21.37 62.11 -16.97
CA GLU A 3 -21.91 60.87 -16.40
C GLU A 3 -21.22 59.60 -16.95
N LEU A 4 -20.66 59.65 -18.17
CA LEU A 4 -19.92 58.53 -18.75
C LEU A 4 -18.48 58.43 -18.24
N GLU A 5 -17.95 59.49 -17.59
CA GLU A 5 -16.64 59.48 -16.96
C GLU A 5 -16.68 58.88 -15.54
N LEU A 6 -17.78 59.09 -14.80
CA LEU A 6 -17.99 58.48 -13.48
C LEU A 6 -18.21 56.96 -13.54
N GLU A 7 -18.79 56.44 -14.62
CA GLU A 7 -18.94 54.99 -14.80
C GLU A 7 -17.60 54.30 -15.13
N LYS A 8 -16.63 55.03 -15.70
CA LYS A 8 -15.28 54.49 -15.96
C LYS A 8 -14.40 54.46 -14.72
N GLU A 9 -14.53 55.42 -13.80
CA GLU A 9 -13.74 55.41 -12.56
C GLU A 9 -14.18 54.30 -11.59
N ASN A 10 -15.47 53.92 -11.60
CA ASN A 10 -16.00 52.88 -10.71
C ASN A 10 -15.65 51.44 -11.15
N ILE A 11 -15.10 51.25 -12.37
CA ILE A 11 -14.66 49.95 -12.89
C ILE A 11 -13.16 49.71 -12.58
N THR A 12 -12.42 50.75 -12.19
CA THR A 12 -10.98 50.69 -11.87
C THR A 12 -10.66 50.34 -10.42
N GLU A 13 -11.65 50.24 -9.52
CA GLU A 13 -11.49 49.44 -8.30
C GLU A 13 -11.56 47.96 -8.67
N SER A 14 -10.52 47.52 -9.38
CA SER A 14 -10.17 46.14 -9.65
C SER A 14 -10.15 45.39 -8.31
N GLY A 15 -11.32 44.86 -7.95
CA GLY A 15 -11.53 44.05 -6.77
C GLY A 15 -10.62 42.85 -6.87
N ALA A 16 -9.48 42.93 -6.19
CA ALA A 16 -8.60 41.81 -5.94
C ALA A 16 -9.41 40.80 -5.13
N SER A 17 -10.12 39.92 -5.84
CA SER A 17 -10.95 38.90 -5.25
C SER A 17 -10.15 38.21 -4.15
N PRO A 18 -10.66 38.22 -2.89
CA PRO A 18 -9.85 37.89 -1.72
C PRO A 18 -9.18 36.54 -1.96
N LYS A 19 -7.83 36.54 -1.98
CA LYS A 19 -7.01 35.37 -2.33
C LYS A 19 -7.53 34.16 -1.54
N LYS A 20 -8.24 33.25 -2.21
CA LYS A 20 -8.81 32.06 -1.57
C LYS A 20 -7.68 31.33 -0.84
N LYS A 21 -7.83 31.10 0.47
CA LYS A 21 -6.83 30.46 1.33
C LYS A 21 -6.34 29.14 0.71
N PHE A 22 -5.02 28.88 0.76
CA PHE A 22 -4.37 27.70 0.16
C PHE A 22 -5.09 26.39 0.50
N TRP A 23 -5.40 26.18 1.78
CA TRP A 23 -6.10 24.98 2.27
C TRP A 23 -7.46 24.76 1.62
N ARG A 24 -8.24 25.83 1.43
CA ARG A 24 -9.56 25.73 0.78
C ARG A 24 -9.44 25.27 -0.67
N ARG A 25 -8.32 25.53 -1.35
CA ARG A 25 -8.08 25.06 -2.74
C ARG A 25 -7.71 23.58 -2.80
N GLN A 26 -7.10 23.02 -1.75
CA GLN A 26 -6.69 21.62 -1.74
C GLN A 26 -7.86 20.64 -1.68
N PHE A 27 -8.99 21.07 -1.10
CA PHE A 27 -10.19 20.25 -0.90
C PHE A 27 -11.37 20.64 -1.81
N GLN A 28 -11.11 21.34 -2.91
CA GLN A 28 -12.16 21.61 -3.90
C GLN A 28 -12.55 20.34 -4.67
N PRO A 29 -13.83 20.16 -5.03
CA PRO A 29 -14.29 19.02 -5.83
C PRO A 29 -13.59 18.90 -7.17
N ALA A 30 -13.33 20.03 -7.84
CA ALA A 30 -12.57 20.08 -9.09
C ALA A 30 -11.06 20.15 -8.78
N ALA A 31 -10.31 19.18 -9.27
CA ALA A 31 -8.86 19.17 -9.17
C ALA A 31 -8.23 20.01 -10.29
N THR A 32 -7.17 20.76 -9.98
CA THR A 32 -6.37 21.44 -11.02
C THR A 32 -5.37 20.47 -11.65
N THR A 33 -4.89 20.75 -12.86
CA THR A 33 -3.87 19.93 -13.54
C THR A 33 -2.61 19.74 -12.69
N ALA A 34 -2.19 20.78 -11.98
CA ALA A 34 -1.05 20.71 -11.06
C ALA A 34 -1.31 19.77 -9.87
N GLN A 35 -2.53 19.77 -9.31
CA GLN A 35 -2.90 18.83 -8.25
C GLN A 35 -2.96 17.39 -8.75
N ILE A 36 -3.50 17.17 -9.95
CA ILE A 36 -3.54 15.83 -10.58
C ILE A 36 -2.12 15.32 -10.81
N THR A 37 -1.23 16.16 -11.32
CA THR A 37 0.18 15.81 -11.54
C THR A 37 0.87 15.46 -10.22
N PHE A 38 0.65 16.27 -9.18
CA PHE A 38 1.16 16.00 -7.84
C PHE A 38 0.61 14.69 -7.26
N ASP A 39 -0.69 14.42 -7.43
CA ASP A 39 -1.33 13.17 -6.99
C ASP A 39 -0.74 11.95 -7.71
N TRP A 40 -0.45 12.04 -9.01
CA TRP A 40 0.22 10.97 -9.75
C TRP A 40 1.63 10.70 -9.22
N ILE A 41 2.43 11.76 -9.07
CA ILE A 41 3.82 11.61 -8.65
C ILE A 41 3.89 11.03 -7.24
N LEU A 42 3.15 11.59 -6.29
CA LEU A 42 3.30 11.22 -4.88
C LEU A 42 2.33 10.12 -4.40
N GLY A 43 1.20 9.93 -5.08
CA GLY A 43 0.20 8.90 -4.73
C GLY A 43 0.32 7.61 -5.54
N VAL A 44 1.09 7.61 -6.63
CA VAL A 44 1.28 6.43 -7.50
C VAL A 44 2.75 6.14 -7.76
N VAL A 45 3.50 7.08 -8.37
CA VAL A 45 4.89 6.83 -8.80
C VAL A 45 5.83 6.64 -7.61
N LEU A 46 5.81 7.55 -6.63
CA LEU A 46 6.71 7.52 -5.50
C LEU A 46 6.50 6.28 -4.61
N PRO A 47 5.27 5.85 -4.25
CA PRO A 47 5.08 4.59 -3.53
C PRO A 47 5.63 3.36 -4.27
N VAL A 48 5.45 3.30 -5.60
CA VAL A 48 6.02 2.21 -6.41
C VAL A 48 7.55 2.27 -6.39
N ALA A 49 8.14 3.45 -6.55
CA ALA A 49 9.58 3.64 -6.44
C ALA A 49 10.09 3.21 -5.06
N CYS A 50 9.38 3.56 -3.97
CA CYS A 50 9.70 3.09 -2.63
C CYS A 50 9.76 1.56 -2.61
N PHE A 51 8.74 0.83 -3.10
CA PHE A 51 8.79 -0.64 -3.11
C PHE A 51 9.97 -1.22 -3.90
N VAL A 52 10.33 -0.62 -5.03
CA VAL A 52 11.48 -1.07 -5.84
C VAL A 52 12.80 -0.83 -5.11
N PHE A 53 12.92 0.32 -4.46
CA PHE A 53 14.13 0.76 -3.78
C PHE A 53 14.08 0.56 -2.25
N ASP A 54 13.29 -0.39 -1.74
CA ASP A 54 13.18 -0.63 -0.31
C ASP A 54 13.99 -1.86 0.16
N PRO A 55 15.31 -1.69 0.38
CA PRO A 55 16.11 -2.72 1.00
C PRO A 55 16.04 -2.70 2.53
N ILE A 56 15.40 -1.73 3.19
CA ILE A 56 15.57 -1.50 4.63
C ILE A 56 14.31 -1.88 5.43
N ILE A 57 13.11 -1.55 4.96
CA ILE A 57 11.89 -1.67 5.77
C ILE A 57 11.44 -3.13 5.86
N PHE A 58 11.61 -3.90 4.77
CA PHE A 58 11.05 -5.26 4.65
C PHE A 58 12.08 -6.37 4.41
N LYS A 59 13.38 -6.07 4.32
CA LYS A 59 14.41 -7.13 4.22
C LYS A 59 14.76 -7.64 5.61
N THR A 60 14.63 -8.95 5.78
CA THR A 60 14.79 -9.61 7.07
C THR A 60 16.21 -10.13 7.32
N ASP A 61 17.13 -9.88 6.37
CA ASP A 61 18.51 -10.38 6.40
C ASP A 61 19.49 -9.48 7.18
N GLY A 62 19.04 -8.33 7.70
CA GLY A 62 19.86 -7.43 8.52
C GLY A 62 20.01 -7.90 9.97
N PRO A 63 21.09 -7.49 10.68
CA PRO A 63 21.34 -7.88 12.08
C PRO A 63 20.26 -7.39 13.05
N ALA A 64 19.54 -6.31 12.70
CA ALA A 64 18.43 -5.78 13.49
C ALA A 64 17.07 -6.44 13.17
N GLY A 65 17.01 -7.32 12.15
CA GLY A 65 15.76 -7.82 11.59
C GLY A 65 14.95 -6.74 10.85
N ALA A 66 13.87 -7.14 10.19
CA ALA A 66 12.96 -6.20 9.54
C ALA A 66 12.00 -5.59 10.58
N LEU A 67 11.94 -4.26 10.67
CA LEU A 67 11.05 -3.53 11.60
C LEU A 67 9.59 -3.96 11.44
N PHE A 68 9.16 -4.21 10.20
CA PHE A 68 7.79 -4.63 9.84
C PHE A 68 7.74 -5.98 9.13
N GLY A 69 8.71 -6.87 9.37
CA GLY A 69 8.79 -8.16 8.68
C GLY A 69 7.50 -8.99 8.78
N THR A 70 6.85 -8.98 9.95
CA THR A 70 5.60 -9.70 10.21
C THR A 70 4.36 -9.08 9.55
N PHE A 71 4.42 -7.80 9.18
CA PHE A 71 3.31 -7.05 8.57
C PHE A 71 3.52 -6.81 7.07
N LYS A 72 4.54 -7.42 6.47
CA LYS A 72 4.88 -7.25 5.05
C LYS A 72 3.71 -7.59 4.12
N PRO A 73 3.02 -8.75 4.23
CA PRO A 73 1.84 -9.03 3.41
C PRO A 73 0.75 -7.97 3.51
N PHE A 74 0.45 -7.52 4.74
CA PHE A 74 -0.53 -6.46 4.99
C PHE A 74 -0.14 -5.16 4.26
N ALA A 75 1.09 -4.70 4.47
CA ALA A 75 1.57 -3.45 3.91
C ALA A 75 1.60 -3.49 2.37
N TYR A 76 2.05 -4.60 1.78
CA TYR A 76 2.17 -4.76 0.33
C TYR A 76 0.79 -4.79 -0.32
N LEU A 77 -0.14 -5.59 0.22
CA LEU A 77 -1.47 -5.72 -0.36
C LEU A 77 -2.27 -4.42 -0.25
N LEU A 78 -2.28 -3.78 0.92
CA LEU A 78 -2.98 -2.52 1.12
C LEU A 78 -2.40 -1.42 0.23
N SER A 79 -1.08 -1.34 0.11
CA SER A 79 -0.44 -0.32 -0.73
C SER A 79 -0.69 -0.57 -2.21
N PHE A 80 -0.60 -1.82 -2.66
CA PHE A 80 -0.91 -2.19 -4.04
C PHE A 80 -2.35 -1.80 -4.41
N VAL A 81 -3.33 -2.20 -3.60
CA VAL A 81 -4.74 -1.86 -3.83
C VAL A 81 -4.96 -0.35 -3.80
N SER A 82 -4.33 0.36 -2.86
CA SER A 82 -4.45 1.81 -2.73
C SER A 82 -3.83 2.58 -3.90
N VAL A 83 -2.68 2.13 -4.41
CA VAL A 83 -2.01 2.69 -5.59
C VAL A 83 -2.84 2.45 -6.85
N MET A 84 -3.35 1.24 -7.05
CA MET A 84 -4.21 0.91 -8.19
C MET A 84 -5.53 1.69 -8.14
N ALA A 85 -6.13 1.82 -6.96
CA ALA A 85 -7.32 2.64 -6.74
C ALA A 85 -7.06 4.12 -7.01
N MET A 86 -5.91 4.65 -6.59
CA MET A 86 -5.50 6.02 -6.88
C MET A 86 -5.34 6.24 -8.39
N ALA A 87 -4.61 5.36 -9.08
CA ALA A 87 -4.47 5.42 -10.53
C ALA A 87 -5.85 5.39 -11.22
N ALA A 88 -6.74 4.49 -10.80
CA ALA A 88 -8.10 4.41 -11.31
C ALA A 88 -8.89 5.71 -11.08
N TRP A 89 -8.82 6.25 -9.86
CA TRP A 89 -9.47 7.52 -9.52
C TRP A 89 -8.94 8.68 -10.35
N LEU A 90 -7.63 8.77 -10.60
CA LEU A 90 -7.05 9.85 -11.40
C LEU A 90 -7.39 9.75 -12.89
N ILE A 91 -7.60 8.54 -13.42
CA ILE A 91 -8.00 8.32 -14.82
C ILE A 91 -9.49 8.58 -15.03
N TRP A 92 -10.35 8.02 -14.19
CA TRP A 92 -11.80 8.03 -14.39
C TRP A 92 -12.55 9.06 -13.54
N GLY A 93 -12.03 9.40 -12.37
CA GLY A 93 -12.58 10.41 -11.46
C GLY A 93 -14.08 10.23 -11.21
N PRO A 94 -14.88 11.31 -11.29
CA PRO A 94 -16.33 11.25 -11.07
C PRO A 94 -17.10 10.30 -12.00
N ARG A 95 -16.51 9.85 -13.12
CA ARG A 95 -17.18 8.91 -14.05
C ARG A 95 -17.43 7.52 -13.43
N LEU A 96 -16.75 7.20 -12.32
CA LEU A 96 -16.94 5.96 -11.58
C LEU A 96 -18.28 5.88 -10.81
N LYS A 97 -19.01 7.00 -10.69
CA LYS A 97 -20.35 7.07 -10.07
C LYS A 97 -20.38 6.37 -8.70
N ARG A 98 -21.16 5.28 -8.55
CA ARG A 98 -21.34 4.53 -7.30
C ARG A 98 -20.04 3.95 -6.74
N LEU A 99 -19.09 3.57 -7.59
CA LEU A 99 -17.77 3.07 -7.16
C LEU A 99 -16.95 4.14 -6.43
N SER A 100 -17.27 5.42 -6.60
CA SER A 100 -16.60 6.50 -5.86
C SER A 100 -16.83 6.40 -4.35
N ALA A 101 -17.94 5.79 -3.89
CA ALA A 101 -18.16 5.56 -2.46
C ALA A 101 -17.20 4.49 -1.91
N VAL A 102 -16.96 3.43 -2.69
CA VAL A 102 -16.00 2.38 -2.35
C VAL A 102 -14.59 2.95 -2.30
N LEU A 103 -14.20 3.74 -3.32
CA LEU A 103 -12.89 4.39 -3.36
C LEU A 103 -12.71 5.40 -2.21
N ALA A 104 -13.76 6.13 -1.82
CA ALA A 104 -13.69 7.01 -0.66
C ALA A 104 -13.34 6.26 0.63
N GLY A 105 -14.02 5.14 0.90
CA GLY A 105 -13.72 4.29 2.06
C GLY A 105 -12.28 3.75 2.03
N LEU A 106 -11.85 3.21 0.89
CA LEU A 106 -10.48 2.72 0.69
C LEU A 106 -9.44 3.82 0.91
N PHE A 107 -9.64 5.02 0.35
CA PHE A 107 -8.73 6.15 0.54
C PHE A 107 -8.70 6.67 1.98
N PHE A 108 -9.83 6.65 2.72
CA PHE A 108 -9.80 7.02 4.14
C PHE A 108 -8.99 6.00 4.96
N THR A 109 -9.17 4.71 4.72
CA THR A 109 -8.34 3.67 5.34
C THR A 109 -6.87 3.82 4.98
N GLY A 110 -6.56 3.96 3.68
CA GLY A 110 -5.20 4.18 3.20
C GLY A 110 -4.57 5.44 3.80
N SER A 111 -5.35 6.52 3.96
CA SER A 111 -4.91 7.75 4.61
C SER A 111 -4.54 7.53 6.06
N LEU A 112 -5.40 6.87 6.83
CA LEU A 112 -5.17 6.62 8.25
C LEU A 112 -3.96 5.72 8.46
N VAL A 113 -3.87 4.61 7.72
CA VAL A 113 -2.74 3.68 7.84
C VAL A 113 -1.44 4.35 7.42
N SER A 114 -1.43 5.11 6.32
CA SER A 114 -0.22 5.81 5.87
C SER A 114 0.24 6.88 6.88
N LEU A 115 -0.71 7.56 7.53
CA LEU A 115 -0.38 8.52 8.59
C LEU A 115 0.27 7.82 9.79
N VAL A 116 -0.30 6.71 10.25
CA VAL A 116 0.25 5.91 11.36
C VAL A 116 1.66 5.41 11.02
N VAL A 117 1.84 4.83 9.83
CA VAL A 117 3.16 4.38 9.35
C VAL A 117 4.15 5.55 9.28
N GLY A 118 3.72 6.70 8.75
CA GLY A 118 4.53 7.91 8.70
C GLY A 118 4.98 8.36 10.08
N LEU A 119 4.08 8.36 11.07
CA LEU A 119 4.40 8.72 12.46
C LEU A 119 5.41 7.75 13.08
N VAL A 120 5.28 6.45 12.82
CA VAL A 120 6.24 5.44 13.31
C VAL A 120 7.61 5.59 12.64
N LEU A 121 7.64 5.90 11.34
CA LEU A 121 8.88 6.08 10.58
C LEU A 121 9.55 7.45 10.81
N LEU A 122 8.81 8.46 11.26
CA LEU A 122 9.29 9.83 11.45
C LEU A 122 10.64 9.95 12.16
N PRO A 123 10.89 9.32 13.33
CA PRO A 123 12.19 9.43 14.00
C PRO A 123 13.35 8.89 13.13
N PHE A 124 13.13 7.79 12.43
CA PHE A 124 14.12 7.20 11.51
C PHE A 124 14.35 8.09 10.29
N SER A 125 13.27 8.68 9.74
CA SER A 125 13.33 9.61 8.61
C SER A 125 14.13 10.87 8.94
N LEU A 126 13.98 11.40 10.17
CA LEU A 126 14.73 12.56 10.64
C LEU A 126 16.23 12.27 10.75
N ILE A 127 16.60 11.10 11.26
CA ILE A 127 18.01 10.67 11.31
C ILE A 127 18.55 10.45 9.89
N GLY A 128 17.79 9.77 9.03
CA GLY A 128 18.17 9.47 7.65
C GLY A 128 18.27 10.71 6.75
N LEU A 129 17.70 11.85 7.15
CA LEU A 129 17.76 13.09 6.40
C LEU A 129 19.19 13.62 6.26
N ILE A 130 20.07 13.30 7.23
CA ILE A 130 21.49 13.66 7.21
C ILE A 130 22.20 13.07 5.96
N ILE A 131 21.72 11.94 5.45
CA ILE A 131 22.30 11.20 4.31
C ILE A 131 21.40 11.35 3.07
N PHE A 132 20.44 12.27 3.05
CA PHE A 132 19.40 12.43 2.01
C PHE A 132 18.46 11.23 1.75
N ILE A 133 18.75 10.05 2.31
CA ILE A 133 17.90 8.85 2.22
C ILE A 133 16.58 9.04 2.97
N GLY A 134 16.58 9.86 4.04
CA GLY A 134 15.42 10.09 4.91
C GLY A 134 14.20 10.70 4.21
N ILE A 135 14.35 11.29 3.01
CA ILE A 135 13.24 11.87 2.24
C ILE A 135 12.19 10.80 1.92
N PHE A 136 12.60 9.57 1.57
CA PHE A 136 11.67 8.48 1.28
C PHE A 136 10.83 8.08 2.49
N GLY A 137 11.36 8.25 3.71
CA GLY A 137 10.63 8.00 4.94
C GLY A 137 9.50 8.99 5.23
N PHE A 138 9.40 10.09 4.47
CA PHE A 138 8.25 11.00 4.51
C PHE A 138 7.14 10.66 3.51
N THR A 139 7.37 9.70 2.59
CA THR A 139 6.38 9.25 1.60
C THR A 139 5.01 8.92 2.23
N PRO A 140 4.92 8.20 3.36
CA PRO A 140 3.61 7.88 3.96
C PRO A 140 2.81 9.12 4.38
N PHE A 141 3.44 10.23 4.76
CA PHE A 141 2.73 11.47 5.06
C PHE A 141 2.14 12.12 3.80
N PHE A 142 2.88 12.09 2.68
CA PHE A 142 2.35 12.57 1.41
C PHE A 142 1.20 11.70 0.91
N CYS A 143 1.34 10.37 1.00
CA CYS A 143 0.25 9.43 0.70
C CYS A 143 -0.97 9.70 1.56
N ALA A 144 -0.80 9.90 2.88
CA ALA A 144 -1.90 10.20 3.78
C ALA A 144 -2.68 11.44 3.34
N PHE A 145 -1.98 12.54 3.07
CA PHE A 145 -2.62 13.77 2.60
C PHE A 145 -3.33 13.60 1.24
N ILE A 146 -2.71 12.90 0.30
CA ILE A 146 -3.24 12.66 -1.05
C ILE A 146 -4.45 11.74 -1.02
N TYR A 147 -4.41 10.67 -0.23
CA TYR A 147 -5.54 9.77 -0.03
C TYR A 147 -6.69 10.51 0.67
N LEU A 148 -6.43 11.32 1.70
CA LEU A 148 -7.49 12.09 2.35
C LEU A 148 -8.21 13.03 1.38
N ARG A 149 -7.47 13.84 0.61
CA ARG A 149 -8.10 14.79 -0.32
C ARG A 149 -8.86 14.08 -1.45
N ASN A 150 -8.33 12.99 -1.98
CA ASN A 150 -9.01 12.23 -3.03
C ASN A 150 -10.18 11.40 -2.49
N GLY A 151 -10.11 10.92 -1.25
CA GLY A 151 -11.23 10.33 -0.53
C GLY A 151 -12.40 11.30 -0.36
N LEU A 152 -12.12 12.55 0.02
CA LEU A 152 -13.14 13.60 0.10
C LEU A 152 -13.76 13.94 -1.27
N ARG A 153 -12.96 13.97 -2.34
CA ARG A 153 -13.47 14.18 -3.70
C ARG A 153 -14.32 13.01 -4.19
N ALA A 154 -13.88 11.78 -3.92
CA ALA A 154 -14.63 10.56 -4.25
C ALA A 154 -15.96 10.50 -3.48
N LEU A 155 -15.95 10.89 -2.21
CA LEU A 155 -17.16 11.01 -1.38
C LEU A 155 -18.13 12.04 -1.96
N ALA A 156 -17.62 13.23 -2.34
CA ALA A 156 -18.44 14.28 -2.95
C ALA A 156 -19.06 13.82 -4.28
N ALA A 157 -18.30 13.10 -5.12
CA ALA A 157 -18.81 12.54 -6.37
C ALA A 157 -19.86 11.45 -6.13
N ALA A 158 -19.67 10.59 -5.13
CA ALA A 158 -20.64 9.56 -4.77
C ALA A 158 -21.95 10.12 -4.21
N ASN A 159 -21.89 11.23 -3.46
CA ASN A 159 -23.06 11.90 -2.91
C ASN A 159 -24.01 12.46 -3.99
N LEU A 160 -23.56 12.58 -5.24
CA LEU A 160 -24.42 12.92 -6.38
C LEU A 160 -25.20 11.72 -6.93
N ALA A 161 -24.80 10.50 -6.59
CA ALA A 161 -25.31 9.26 -7.20
C ALA A 161 -26.00 8.31 -6.20
N LEU A 162 -25.89 8.57 -4.89
CA LEU A 162 -26.38 7.70 -3.82
C LEU A 162 -27.05 8.52 -2.72
N ASP A 163 -28.06 7.92 -2.08
CA ASP A 163 -28.66 8.46 -0.86
C ASP A 163 -27.65 8.48 0.29
N ARG A 164 -27.77 9.45 1.20
CA ARG A 164 -26.82 9.67 2.30
C ARG A 164 -26.60 8.43 3.17
N ILE A 165 -27.66 7.68 3.45
CA ILE A 165 -27.59 6.45 4.26
C ILE A 165 -26.80 5.38 3.52
N VAL A 166 -27.12 5.13 2.25
CA VAL A 166 -26.41 4.15 1.41
C VAL A 166 -24.95 4.54 1.23
N LEU A 167 -24.68 5.84 1.04
CA LEU A 167 -23.33 6.38 0.95
C LEU A 167 -22.53 6.10 2.22
N ALA A 168 -23.09 6.38 3.40
CA ALA A 168 -22.43 6.15 4.68
C ALA A 168 -22.07 4.66 4.86
N TYR A 169 -23.02 3.74 4.59
CA TYR A 169 -22.76 2.30 4.67
C TYR A 169 -21.72 1.84 3.64
N ALA A 170 -21.79 2.30 2.39
CA ALA A 170 -20.84 1.92 1.35
C ALA A 170 -19.41 2.36 1.68
N VAL A 171 -19.25 3.58 2.19
CA VAL A 171 -17.95 4.12 2.62
C VAL A 171 -17.43 3.36 3.84
N ALA A 172 -18.26 3.15 4.87
CA ALA A 172 -17.87 2.45 6.08
C ALA A 172 -17.49 0.99 5.81
N LEU A 173 -18.31 0.27 5.03
CA LEU A 173 -18.04 -1.12 4.66
C LEU A 173 -16.77 -1.22 3.83
N SER A 174 -16.58 -0.34 2.83
CA SER A 174 -15.35 -0.33 2.04
C SER A 174 -14.12 -0.03 2.90
N ALA A 175 -14.20 0.95 3.81
CA ALA A 175 -13.11 1.28 4.72
C ALA A 175 -12.73 0.08 5.60
N LEU A 176 -13.73 -0.61 6.16
CA LEU A 176 -13.56 -1.81 6.97
C LEU A 176 -12.94 -2.96 6.16
N THR A 177 -13.53 -3.29 5.00
CA THR A 177 -13.03 -4.38 4.14
C THR A 177 -11.60 -4.11 3.66
N SER A 178 -11.27 -2.85 3.35
CA SER A 178 -9.91 -2.45 2.94
C SER A 178 -8.85 -2.70 4.02
N ALA A 179 -9.22 -2.65 5.30
CA ALA A 179 -8.33 -2.99 6.41
C ALA A 179 -8.35 -4.49 6.75
N VAL A 180 -9.54 -5.08 6.81
CA VAL A 180 -9.75 -6.47 7.26
C VAL A 180 -9.15 -7.47 6.28
N VAL A 181 -9.33 -7.28 4.96
CA VAL A 181 -8.84 -8.26 3.98
C VAL A 181 -7.32 -8.42 4.04
N PRO A 182 -6.49 -7.35 3.98
CA PRO A 182 -5.06 -7.48 4.16
C PRO A 182 -4.66 -8.05 5.53
N ALA A 183 -5.40 -7.73 6.59
CA ALA A 183 -5.11 -8.26 7.93
C ALA A 183 -5.33 -9.78 8.01
N VAL A 184 -6.45 -10.27 7.47
CA VAL A 184 -6.77 -11.70 7.42
C VAL A 184 -5.74 -12.46 6.58
N VAL A 185 -5.37 -11.93 5.41
CA VAL A 185 -4.32 -12.53 4.56
C VAL A 185 -2.99 -12.61 5.31
N ASN A 186 -2.62 -11.55 6.04
CA ASN A 186 -1.39 -11.53 6.84
C ASN A 186 -1.42 -12.58 7.97
N ILE A 187 -2.56 -12.72 8.66
CA ILE A 187 -2.75 -13.71 9.73
C ILE A 187 -2.66 -15.14 9.18
N GLU A 188 -3.30 -15.42 8.04
CA GLU A 188 -3.26 -16.76 7.44
C GLU A 188 -1.83 -17.13 6.98
N ILE A 189 -1.10 -16.21 6.33
CA ILE A 189 0.30 -16.43 5.96
C ILE A 189 1.16 -16.72 7.20
N TYR A 190 0.98 -15.93 8.26
CA TYR A 190 1.71 -16.13 9.51
C TYR A 190 1.41 -17.51 10.13
N HIS A 191 0.14 -17.89 10.19
CA HIS A 191 -0.28 -19.18 10.73
C HIS A 191 0.23 -20.37 9.89
N SER A 192 0.23 -20.26 8.56
CA SER A 192 0.84 -21.28 7.68
C SER A 192 2.35 -21.39 7.91
N LEU A 193 3.06 -20.29 8.10
CA LEU A 193 4.50 -20.32 8.40
C LEU A 193 4.78 -20.92 9.78
N GLU A 194 3.93 -20.64 10.77
CA GLU A 194 4.02 -21.22 12.12
C GLU A 194 3.82 -22.74 12.10
N LYS A 195 2.86 -23.24 11.30
CA LYS A 195 2.68 -24.67 11.06
C LYS A 195 3.86 -25.31 10.35
N VAL A 196 4.42 -24.67 9.33
CA VAL A 196 5.67 -25.13 8.67
C VAL A 196 6.82 -25.20 9.67
N ARG A 197 6.89 -24.24 10.61
CA ARG A 197 7.91 -24.20 11.65
C ARG A 197 7.76 -25.33 12.67
N ASN A 198 6.55 -25.57 13.16
CA ASN A 198 6.33 -26.47 14.30
C ASN A 198 5.87 -27.89 13.91
N GLY A 199 5.29 -28.05 12.72
CA GLY A 199 4.70 -29.29 12.22
C GLY A 199 5.72 -30.28 11.65
N ASP A 200 5.22 -31.40 11.13
CA ASP A 200 6.01 -32.45 10.50
C ASP A 200 6.16 -32.26 8.97
N ALA A 201 6.66 -33.28 8.27
CA ALA A 201 6.82 -33.21 6.82
C ALA A 201 5.48 -33.16 6.07
N GLU A 202 4.40 -33.73 6.60
CA GLU A 202 3.08 -33.70 5.99
C GLU A 202 2.44 -32.31 6.15
N ASP A 203 2.54 -31.72 7.34
CA ASP A 203 2.10 -30.35 7.61
C ASP A 203 2.76 -29.35 6.65
N VAL A 204 4.09 -29.50 6.44
CA VAL A 204 4.84 -28.63 5.52
C VAL A 204 4.31 -28.76 4.09
N ARG A 205 4.04 -29.98 3.61
CA ARG A 205 3.50 -30.21 2.26
C ARG A 205 2.07 -29.66 2.12
N ALA A 206 1.24 -29.81 3.14
CA ALA A 206 -0.13 -29.30 3.13
C ALA A 206 -0.17 -27.77 3.06
N GLU A 207 0.67 -27.08 3.84
CA GLU A 207 0.74 -25.61 3.85
C GLU A 207 1.55 -25.04 2.67
N ALA A 208 2.41 -25.85 2.02
CA ALA A 208 3.20 -25.43 0.87
C ALA A 208 2.36 -24.89 -0.29
N PHE A 209 1.19 -25.49 -0.56
CA PHE A 209 0.31 -25.04 -1.63
C PHE A 209 -0.21 -23.60 -1.38
N LYS A 210 -0.65 -23.31 -0.14
CA LYS A 210 -1.13 -21.98 0.23
C LYS A 210 -0.03 -20.93 0.14
N LEU A 211 1.16 -21.25 0.67
CA LEU A 211 2.30 -20.35 0.65
C LEU A 211 2.79 -20.09 -0.78
N ARG A 212 2.73 -21.09 -1.68
CA ARG A 212 3.02 -20.91 -3.11
C ARG A 212 2.04 -19.97 -3.79
N LEU A 213 0.74 -20.07 -3.50
CA LEU A 213 -0.25 -19.13 -4.04
C LEU A 213 -0.01 -17.70 -3.53
N ALA A 214 0.46 -17.57 -2.28
CA ALA A 214 0.84 -16.31 -1.66
C ALA A 214 2.31 -15.91 -1.91
N ALA A 215 3.03 -16.57 -2.81
CA ALA A 215 4.47 -16.40 -2.98
C ALA A 215 4.94 -14.93 -3.14
N PRO A 216 4.24 -14.05 -3.89
CA PRO A 216 4.63 -12.64 -3.99
C PRO A 216 4.58 -11.86 -2.67
N LEU A 217 3.83 -12.35 -1.68
CA LEU A 217 3.64 -11.73 -0.37
C LEU A 217 4.48 -12.41 0.73
N VAL A 218 4.87 -13.67 0.54
CA VAL A 218 5.65 -14.44 1.50
C VAL A 218 7.12 -14.04 1.40
N ASP A 219 7.77 -13.78 2.54
CA ASP A 219 9.22 -13.54 2.59
C ASP A 219 9.98 -14.89 2.58
N PRO A 220 10.76 -15.20 1.52
CA PRO A 220 11.56 -16.42 1.47
C PRO A 220 12.57 -16.53 2.62
N GLY A 221 13.00 -15.39 3.19
CA GLY A 221 13.89 -15.37 4.35
C GLY A 221 13.29 -16.00 5.60
N GLN A 222 11.96 -15.96 5.77
CA GLN A 222 11.27 -16.61 6.88
C GLN A 222 11.33 -18.13 6.74
N VAL A 223 11.08 -18.66 5.55
CA VAL A 223 11.17 -20.10 5.26
C VAL A 223 12.61 -20.59 5.38
N ARG A 224 13.59 -19.81 4.91
CA ARG A 224 15.02 -20.11 5.07
C ARG A 224 15.42 -20.25 6.54
N ARG A 225 14.88 -19.42 7.44
CA ARG A 225 15.15 -19.56 8.89
C ARG A 225 14.59 -20.86 9.45
N VAL A 226 13.39 -21.25 9.04
CA VAL A 226 12.83 -22.57 9.42
C VAL A 226 13.72 -23.70 8.92
N TYR A 227 14.20 -23.62 7.67
CA TYR A 227 15.12 -24.60 7.10
C TYR A 227 16.39 -24.76 7.94
N LEU A 228 17.03 -23.64 8.32
CA LEU A 228 18.25 -23.64 9.12
C LEU A 228 18.03 -24.27 10.51
N LEU A 229 16.88 -23.99 11.14
CA LEU A 229 16.52 -24.51 12.46
C LEU A 229 16.15 -26.01 12.45
N THR A 230 15.78 -26.57 11.30
CA THR A 230 15.31 -27.97 11.17
C THR A 230 16.46 -28.99 11.08
N SER A 231 17.69 -28.66 11.49
CA SER A 231 18.88 -29.52 11.34
C SER A 231 19.08 -30.53 12.49
N GLY A 232 18.05 -31.29 12.85
CA GLY A 232 18.14 -32.37 13.83
C GLY A 232 18.49 -33.72 13.18
N GLY A 233 19.37 -34.52 13.80
CA GLY A 233 19.88 -35.80 13.27
C GLY A 233 18.88 -36.98 13.26
N THR A 234 17.58 -36.72 13.31
CA THR A 234 16.54 -37.78 13.25
C THR A 234 16.05 -37.96 11.81
N THR A 235 15.53 -39.16 11.48
CA THR A 235 14.94 -39.45 10.17
C THR A 235 13.74 -38.54 9.87
N ALA A 236 12.87 -38.31 10.85
CA ALA A 236 11.76 -37.35 10.75
C ALA A 236 12.25 -35.91 10.49
N GLY A 237 13.38 -35.52 11.11
CA GLY A 237 14.02 -34.23 10.86
C GLY A 237 14.51 -34.10 9.41
N ALA A 238 15.09 -35.17 8.85
CA ALA A 238 15.56 -35.19 7.47
C ALA A 238 14.40 -35.03 6.46
N GLU A 239 13.27 -35.70 6.69
CA GLU A 239 12.09 -35.57 5.82
C GLU A 239 11.48 -34.17 5.88
N LYS A 240 11.31 -33.61 7.09
CA LYS A 240 10.84 -32.23 7.25
C LYS A 240 11.78 -31.25 6.57
N LYS A 241 13.09 -31.40 6.77
CA LYS A 241 14.10 -30.54 6.15
C LYS A 241 14.00 -30.55 4.62
N ARG A 242 13.79 -31.73 4.02
CA ARG A 242 13.56 -31.87 2.57
C ARG A 242 12.28 -31.17 2.11
N ALA A 243 11.17 -31.34 2.84
CA ALA A 243 9.92 -30.66 2.50
C ALA A 243 10.03 -29.13 2.60
N VAL A 244 10.75 -28.61 3.60
CA VAL A 244 10.99 -27.16 3.75
C VAL A 244 11.91 -26.63 2.64
N ASP A 245 12.92 -27.39 2.22
CA ASP A 245 13.76 -27.02 1.08
C ASP A 245 12.95 -26.95 -0.22
N GLU A 246 12.12 -27.96 -0.50
CA GLU A 246 11.21 -27.97 -1.67
C GLU A 246 10.25 -26.77 -1.66
N LEU A 247 9.76 -26.36 -0.49
CA LEU A 247 8.96 -25.14 -0.35
C LEU A 247 9.81 -23.89 -0.61
N TYR A 248 11.01 -23.82 -0.05
CA TYR A 248 11.91 -22.68 -0.24
C TYR A 248 12.30 -22.47 -1.71
N GLN A 249 12.67 -23.52 -2.43
CA GLN A 249 13.02 -23.44 -3.86
C GLN A 249 11.85 -22.93 -4.69
N ALA A 250 10.64 -23.41 -4.39
CA ALA A 250 9.43 -22.97 -5.08
C ALA A 250 9.11 -21.49 -4.84
N LEU A 251 9.25 -21.01 -3.60
CA LEU A 251 9.03 -19.59 -3.27
C LEU A 251 10.12 -18.68 -3.83
N ALA A 252 11.36 -19.16 -3.91
CA ALA A 252 12.48 -18.43 -4.49
C ALA A 252 12.45 -18.40 -6.03
N GLY A 253 11.50 -19.09 -6.68
CA GLY A 253 11.39 -19.17 -8.13
C GLY A 253 12.47 -20.02 -8.81
N ARG A 254 13.22 -20.84 -8.05
CA ARG A 254 14.35 -21.65 -8.57
C ARG A 254 13.95 -23.00 -9.15
N ASP A 255 12.67 -23.36 -9.09
CA ASP A 255 12.15 -24.63 -9.63
C ASP A 255 12.35 -24.78 -11.16
N SER A 256 12.62 -23.68 -11.87
CA SER A 256 12.79 -23.68 -13.33
C SER A 256 14.20 -24.05 -13.79
N GLU A 257 15.25 -23.88 -12.98
CA GLU A 257 16.63 -24.21 -13.40
C GLU A 257 16.93 -25.71 -13.31
N MET A 258 16.34 -26.43 -12.36
CA MET A 258 16.66 -27.86 -12.13
C MET A 258 16.02 -28.82 -13.15
N LYS A 259 14.92 -28.43 -13.81
CA LYS A 259 14.26 -29.29 -14.81
C LYS A 259 14.95 -29.27 -16.17
N VAL A 260 15.63 -28.18 -16.52
CA VAL A 260 16.29 -28.04 -17.83
C VAL A 260 17.51 -28.95 -17.97
N HIS A 261 18.19 -29.29 -16.87
CA HIS A 261 19.34 -30.19 -16.91
C HIS A 261 19.01 -31.69 -16.87
N ARG A 262 17.76 -32.09 -16.58
CA ARG A 262 17.38 -33.53 -16.55
C ARG A 262 16.85 -34.07 -17.87
N THR A 263 16.61 -33.23 -18.86
CA THR A 263 16.12 -33.63 -20.19
C THR A 263 17.20 -33.57 -21.27
N ALA A 264 18.45 -33.32 -20.89
CA ALA A 264 19.59 -33.23 -21.81
C ALA A 264 20.45 -34.52 -21.86
N ASP A 265 20.07 -35.55 -21.11
CA ASP A 265 20.67 -36.89 -21.08
C ASP A 265 19.62 -37.93 -21.53
#